data_AF-A0A3C1L3T1-F1
#
_entry.id   AF-A0A3C1L3T1-F1
#
_cell.length_a   1.000
_cell.length_b   1.000
_cell.length_c   1.000
_cell.angle_alpha   90.00
_cell.angle_beta   90.00
_cell.angle_gamma   90.00
#
_symmetry.space_group_name_H-M   'P 1'
#
loop_
_entity.id
_entity.type
_entity.pdbx_description
1 polymer ?
#
loop_
_entity_poly.entity_id
_entity_poly.type
_entity_poly.pdbx_seq_one_letter_code
_entity_poly.pdbx_strand_id
1 'polypeptide(L)'
;LLVMPIPWAGRAQDKTDDGVWAVTCFVTRAGYRRRGVSRALAGAAVTFARERGARALEGYPMITHPGHDIAWGELHVGSRSIFAAAGFSEVHQPTLRRVVMRIDF
;
A
#
# COMPACT_ATOMS: atom_id res chain seq x y z
N LEU A 1 10.91 -17.91 -3.98
CA LEU A 1 9.58 -17.27 -3.93
C LEU A 1 9.36 -16.81 -2.49
N LEU A 2 9.48 -15.50 -2.23
CA LEU A 2 9.39 -14.89 -0.90
C LEU A 2 7.96 -15.05 -0.36
N VAL A 3 7.70 -16.11 0.40
CA VAL A 3 6.52 -16.16 1.27
C VAL A 3 6.82 -15.15 2.38
N MET A 4 6.32 -13.92 2.25
CA MET A 4 6.28 -12.97 3.37
C MET A 4 5.03 -13.28 4.18
N PRO A 5 5.12 -14.01 5.31
CA PRO A 5 3.93 -14.39 6.09
C PRO A 5 3.24 -13.17 6.73
N ILE A 6 3.97 -12.06 6.86
CA ILE A 6 3.59 -10.94 7.72
C ILE A 6 2.27 -10.28 7.29
N PRO A 7 2.02 -9.89 6.02
CA PRO A 7 0.76 -9.24 5.63
C PRO A 7 -0.50 -10.11 5.80
N TRP A 8 -0.33 -11.42 5.94
CA TRP A 8 -1.40 -12.41 5.92
C TRP A 8 -1.59 -13.15 7.25
N ALA A 9 -0.74 -12.91 8.25
CA ALA A 9 -0.87 -13.54 9.55
C ALA A 9 -2.21 -13.17 10.20
N GLY A 10 -3.09 -14.14 10.47
CA GLY A 10 -4.41 -13.89 11.05
C GLY A 10 -5.49 -13.43 10.06
N ARG A 11 -5.26 -13.53 8.74
CA ARG A 11 -6.25 -13.27 7.70
C ARG A 11 -6.86 -14.57 7.16
N ALA A 12 -8.17 -14.58 6.94
CA ALA A 12 -8.92 -15.72 6.39
C ALA A 12 -9.36 -15.53 4.93
N GLN A 13 -9.07 -14.37 4.32
CA GLN A 13 -9.41 -14.11 2.91
C GLN A 13 -8.59 -15.01 1.97
N ASP A 14 -9.15 -15.31 0.80
CA ASP A 14 -8.44 -16.01 -0.27
C ASP A 14 -7.28 -15.15 -0.81
N LYS A 15 -6.07 -15.71 -0.79
CA LYS A 15 -4.85 -15.06 -1.30
C LYS A 15 -4.73 -15.14 -2.82
N THR A 16 -5.51 -16.02 -3.44
CA THR A 16 -5.51 -16.27 -4.89
C THR A 16 -6.64 -15.59 -5.64
N ASP A 17 -7.42 -14.77 -4.94
CA ASP A 17 -8.53 -14.00 -5.51
C ASP A 17 -8.02 -12.98 -6.56
N ASP A 18 -8.24 -13.28 -7.83
CA ASP A 18 -7.80 -12.48 -8.97
C ASP A 18 -8.57 -11.16 -9.13
N GLY A 19 -9.70 -11.01 -8.42
CA GLY A 19 -10.43 -9.76 -8.29
C GLY A 19 -9.81 -8.78 -7.28
N VAL A 20 -8.83 -9.21 -6.47
CA VAL A 20 -8.14 -8.33 -5.52
C VAL A 20 -6.74 -8.00 -6.05
N TRP A 21 -6.56 -6.76 -6.48
CA TRP A 21 -5.28 -6.30 -7.00
C TRP A 21 -4.40 -5.74 -5.89
N ALA A 22 -3.09 -5.73 -6.11
CA ALA A 22 -2.12 -5.23 -5.14
C ALA A 22 -1.26 -4.11 -5.73
N VAL A 23 -1.15 -3.00 -5.00
CA VAL A 23 -0.09 -2.00 -5.19
C VAL A 23 1.06 -2.35 -4.25
N THR A 24 2.19 -2.76 -4.81
CA THR A 24 3.34 -3.22 -4.03
C THR A 24 4.33 -2.10 -3.69
N CYS A 25 4.56 -1.15 -4.60
CA CYS A 25 5.47 -0.03 -4.34
C CYS A 25 5.21 1.20 -5.21
N PHE A 26 5.68 2.35 -4.75
CA PHE A 26 5.84 3.56 -5.55
C PHE A 26 7.29 4.04 -5.47
N VAL A 27 7.94 4.18 -6.62
CA VAL A 27 9.31 4.68 -6.69
C VAL A 27 9.32 6.03 -7.40
N THR A 28 9.82 7.03 -6.70
CA THR A 28 10.08 8.36 -7.29
C THR A 28 11.58 8.56 -7.43
N ARG A 29 12.01 8.87 -8.66
CA ARG A 29 13.41 9.19 -8.98
C ARG A 29 13.97 10.24 -8.02
N ALA A 30 15.20 10.05 -7.57
CA ALA A 30 15.91 11.07 -6.79
C ALA A 30 15.93 12.41 -7.54
N GLY A 31 15.79 13.53 -6.81
CA GLY A 31 15.60 14.87 -7.39
C GLY A 31 14.13 15.27 -7.67
N TYR A 32 13.24 14.28 -7.85
CA TYR A 32 11.79 14.51 -8.05
C TYR A 32 10.94 14.17 -6.80
N ARG A 33 11.58 13.68 -5.74
CA ARG A 33 10.94 13.38 -4.45
C ARG A 33 10.42 14.66 -3.78
N ARG A 34 9.49 14.50 -2.82
CA ARG A 34 8.82 15.59 -2.08
C ARG A 34 7.96 16.54 -2.93
N ARG A 35 7.62 16.15 -4.15
CA ARG A 35 6.74 16.91 -5.08
C ARG A 35 5.33 16.31 -5.21
N GLY A 36 4.94 15.43 -4.29
CA GLY A 36 3.61 14.79 -4.33
C GLY A 36 3.45 13.63 -5.31
N VAL A 37 4.49 13.22 -6.04
CA VAL A 37 4.43 12.16 -7.07
C VAL A 37 3.82 10.86 -6.53
N SER A 38 4.27 10.35 -5.37
CA SER A 38 3.71 9.11 -4.79
C SER A 38 2.22 9.21 -4.45
N ARG A 39 1.72 10.40 -4.08
CA ARG A 39 0.28 10.61 -3.84
C ARG A 39 -0.51 10.58 -5.13
N ALA A 40 0.01 11.22 -6.18
CA ALA A 40 -0.60 11.17 -7.50
C ALA A 40 -0.65 9.73 -8.05
N LEU A 41 0.44 8.97 -7.89
CA LEU A 41 0.48 7.56 -8.27
C LEU A 41 -0.52 6.70 -7.49
N ALA A 42 -0.70 6.94 -6.19
CA ALA A 42 -1.69 6.23 -5.38
C ALA A 42 -3.12 6.46 -5.88
N GLY A 43 -3.51 7.71 -6.15
CA GLY A 43 -4.83 8.02 -6.71
C GLY A 43 -5.01 7.46 -8.13
N ALA A 44 -3.97 7.52 -8.96
CA ALA A 44 -4.01 6.95 -10.31
C ALA A 44 -4.16 5.43 -10.29
N ALA A 45 -3.50 4.73 -9.35
CA ALA A 45 -3.62 3.29 -9.20
C ALA A 45 -5.04 2.85 -8.83
N VAL A 46 -5.72 3.62 -7.96
CA VAL A 46 -7.13 3.41 -7.61
C VAL A 46 -8.02 3.50 -8.86
N THR A 47 -7.87 4.59 -9.62
CA THR A 47 -8.65 4.82 -10.85
C THR A 47 -8.41 3.69 -11.85
N PHE A 48 -7.15 3.35 -12.10
CA PHE A 48 -6.76 2.30 -13.03
C PHE A 48 -7.32 0.93 -12.64
N ALA A 49 -7.22 0.53 -11.36
CA ALA A 49 -7.71 -0.77 -10.91
C ALA A 49 -9.24 -0.87 -11.06
N ARG A 50 -9.97 0.19 -10.67
CA ARG A 50 -11.43 0.26 -10.84
C ARG A 50 -11.83 0.14 -12.31
N GLU A 51 -11.23 0.94 -13.19
CA GLU A 51 -11.54 0.94 -14.63
C GLU A 51 -11.23 -0.38 -15.32
N ARG A 52 -10.31 -1.18 -14.76
CA ARG A 52 -9.90 -2.49 -15.29
C ARG A 52 -10.62 -3.67 -14.64
N GLY A 53 -11.62 -3.41 -13.81
CA GLY A 53 -12.49 -4.44 -13.25
C GLY A 53 -11.93 -5.16 -12.02
N ALA A 54 -10.96 -4.58 -11.32
CA ALA A 54 -10.65 -5.06 -9.97
C ALA A 54 -11.87 -4.88 -9.06
N ARG A 55 -12.13 -5.85 -8.19
CA ARG A 55 -13.16 -5.73 -7.13
C ARG A 55 -12.62 -4.94 -5.94
N ALA A 56 -11.32 -5.03 -5.70
CA ALA A 56 -10.64 -4.25 -4.68
C ALA A 56 -9.17 -4.02 -5.03
N LEU A 57 -8.59 -3.02 -4.38
CA LEU A 57 -7.16 -2.72 -4.43
C LEU A 57 -6.59 -2.72 -3.01
N GLU A 58 -5.57 -3.53 -2.77
CA GLU A 58 -4.82 -3.57 -1.51
C GLU A 58 -3.46 -2.86 -1.65
N GLY A 59 -3.09 -2.13 -0.60
CA GLY A 59 -1.75 -1.60 -0.38
C GLY A 59 -1.18 -2.12 0.93
N TYR A 60 0.14 -2.23 1.01
CA TYR A 60 0.84 -2.78 2.18
C TYR A 60 1.83 -1.77 2.80
N PRO A 61 1.38 -0.55 3.16
CA PRO A 61 2.29 0.50 3.56
C PRO A 61 2.85 0.31 4.97
N MET A 62 3.80 1.18 5.30
CA MET A 62 4.33 1.29 6.65
C MET A 62 3.64 2.39 7.46
N ILE A 63 3.59 2.20 8.77
CA ILE A 63 3.32 3.28 9.72
C ILE A 63 4.64 4.04 9.96
N THR A 64 4.60 5.35 9.72
CA THR A 64 5.75 6.26 9.87
C THR A 64 5.51 7.16 11.08
N HIS A 65 6.48 7.24 11.99
CA HIS A 65 6.38 8.09 13.19
C HIS A 65 7.25 9.34 12.99
N PRO A 66 6.73 10.54 13.27
CA PRO A 66 7.55 11.76 13.29
C PRO A 66 8.78 11.57 14.20
N GLY A 67 9.96 11.97 13.74
CA GLY A 67 11.19 11.90 14.53
C GLY A 67 11.89 10.53 14.57
N HIS A 68 11.35 9.50 13.90
CA HIS A 68 12.04 8.21 13.75
C HIS A 68 12.65 8.07 12.35
N ASP A 69 13.95 7.81 12.31
CA ASP A 69 14.63 7.44 11.07
C ASP A 69 14.07 6.10 10.57
N ILE A 70 13.71 6.11 9.28
CA ILE A 70 13.28 4.91 8.58
C ILE A 70 14.47 4.41 7.78
N ALA A 71 14.82 3.15 7.96
CA ALA A 71 15.93 2.54 7.25
C ALA A 71 15.76 2.72 5.73
N TRP A 72 16.85 3.07 5.07
CA TRP A 72 16.87 3.41 3.66
C TRP A 72 16.30 2.25 2.82
N GLY A 73 15.21 2.52 2.08
CA GLY A 73 14.54 1.53 1.23
C GLY A 73 13.27 0.91 1.82
N GLU A 74 12.99 1.06 3.11
CA GLU A 74 11.75 0.53 3.69
C GLU A 74 10.50 1.31 3.25
N LEU A 75 10.65 2.57 2.84
CA LEU A 75 9.55 3.42 2.36
C LEU A 75 9.11 3.15 0.93
N HIS A 76 9.72 2.21 0.21
CA HIS A 76 9.30 1.90 -1.16
C HIS A 76 7.84 1.41 -1.23
N VAL A 77 7.34 0.78 -0.15
CA VAL A 77 5.92 0.38 -0.03
C VAL A 77 4.98 1.55 0.27
N GLY A 78 5.50 2.76 0.47
CA GLY A 78 4.74 3.96 0.83
C GLY A 78 4.38 4.04 2.33
N SER A 79 3.87 5.20 2.73
CA SER A 79 3.36 5.44 4.09
C SER A 79 1.84 5.28 4.14
N ARG A 80 1.31 4.88 5.30
CA ARG A 80 -0.14 4.80 5.57
C ARG A 80 -0.90 6.04 5.12
N SER A 81 -0.32 7.22 5.35
CA SER A 81 -0.91 8.51 4.99
C SER A 81 -1.11 8.72 3.49
N ILE A 82 -0.27 8.12 2.62
CA ILE A 82 -0.44 8.22 1.17
C ILE A 82 -1.67 7.44 0.72
N PHE A 83 -1.85 6.22 1.25
CA PHE A 83 -2.99 5.37 0.92
C PHE A 83 -4.30 5.91 1.53
N ALA A 84 -4.27 6.38 2.78
CA ALA A 84 -5.43 7.03 3.39
C ALA A 84 -5.89 8.26 2.57
N ALA A 85 -4.95 9.09 2.08
CA ALA A 85 -5.28 10.22 1.22
C ALA A 85 -5.83 9.81 -0.16
N ALA A 86 -5.58 8.57 -0.60
CA ALA A 86 -6.14 8.01 -1.83
C ALA A 86 -7.49 7.27 -1.60
N GLY A 87 -8.05 7.33 -0.39
CA GLY A 87 -9.36 6.73 -0.06
C GLY A 87 -9.31 5.30 0.45
N PHE A 88 -8.13 4.73 0.71
CA PHE A 88 -8.02 3.40 1.29
C PHE A 88 -8.37 3.43 2.79
N SER A 89 -8.98 2.35 3.26
CA SER A 89 -9.25 2.08 4.67
C SER A 89 -8.31 0.99 5.21
N GLU A 90 -8.00 1.06 6.49
CA GLU A 90 -7.21 0.03 7.17
C GLU A 90 -8.06 -1.21 7.41
N VAL A 91 -7.58 -2.39 7.00
CA VAL A 91 -8.30 -3.66 7.18
C VAL A 91 -7.55 -4.68 8.04
N HIS A 92 -6.24 -4.48 8.22
CA HIS A 92 -5.43 -5.36 9.04
C HIS A 92 -4.10 -4.72 9.44
N GLN A 93 -3.62 -4.98 10.65
CA GLN A 93 -2.33 -4.49 11.14
C GLN A 93 -1.53 -5.65 11.75
N PRO A 94 -0.73 -6.38 10.94
CA PRO A 94 -0.05 -7.58 11.41
C PRO A 94 1.14 -7.30 12.34
N THR A 95 1.68 -6.08 12.31
CA THR A 95 2.78 -5.67 13.21
C THR A 95 2.63 -4.20 13.60
N LEU A 96 3.44 -3.74 14.56
CA LEU A 96 3.47 -2.32 14.96
C LEU A 96 3.75 -1.34 13.81
N ARG A 97 4.38 -1.80 12.71
CA ARG A 97 4.83 -0.92 11.61
C ARG A 97 4.32 -1.32 10.23
N ARG A 98 3.52 -2.37 10.11
CA ARG A 98 2.95 -2.84 8.84
C ARG A 98 1.44 -2.82 8.94
N VAL A 99 0.80 -2.34 7.89
CA VAL A 99 -0.64 -2.26 7.76
C VAL A 99 -1.05 -2.73 6.37
N VAL A 100 -2.19 -3.41 6.28
CA VAL A 100 -2.89 -3.69 5.04
C VAL A 100 -4.00 -2.65 4.92
N MET A 101 -3.97 -1.89 3.84
CA MET A 101 -4.99 -0.92 3.50
C MET A 101 -5.71 -1.36 2.23
N ARG A 102 -7.03 -1.18 2.18
CA ARG A 102 -7.88 -1.66 1.10
C ARG A 102 -8.90 -0.60 0.69
N ILE A 103 -9.21 -0.57 -0.59
CA ILE A 103 -10.40 0.08 -1.13
C ILE A 103 -11.16 -0.94 -1.97
N ASP A 104 -12.47 -1.01 -1.79
CA ASP A 104 -13.38 -1.84 -2.58
C ASP A 104 -14.07 -0.97 -3.66
N PHE A 105 -14.38 -1.57 -4.81
CA PHE A 105 -14.93 -0.87 -5.98
C PHE A 105 -16.34 -1.30 -6.34
#